data_AF-A0A7V6GDQ0-F1
#
_entry.id   AF-A0A7V6GDQ0-F1
#
_cell.length_a   1.000
_cell.length_b   1.000
_cell.length_c   1.000
_cell.angle_alpha   90.00
_cell.angle_beta   90.00
_cell.angle_gamma   90.00
#
_symmetry.space_group_name_H-M   'P 1'
#
loop_
_entity.id
_entity.type
_entity.pdbx_description
1 polymer ?
#
loop_
_entity_poly.entity_id
_entity_poly.type
_entity_poly.pdbx_seq_one_letter_code
_entity_poly.pdbx_strand_id
1 'polypeptide(L)'
;MGLRHRLEVIGPEDYERIHNASLKILQETGIVIQSEEALAVCRHKGAKVSGETVYFTPKMVNDALKLCKDKYKWQARNDAHSVIVGDGFLVQPNAGPV
;
A
#
# COMPACT_ATOMS: atom_id res chain seq x y z
N MET A 1 -13.28 16.79 22.42
CA MET A 1 -11.85 17.05 22.14
C MET A 1 -11.30 15.78 21.51
N GLY A 2 -11.13 15.74 20.18
CA GLY A 2 -10.74 14.53 19.46
C GLY A 2 -9.27 14.19 19.65
N LEU A 3 -8.93 12.89 19.57
CA LEU A 3 -7.54 12.46 19.57
C LEU A 3 -6.81 13.10 18.38
N ARG A 4 -5.65 13.72 18.63
CA ARG A 4 -4.76 14.14 17.54
C ARG A 4 -4.28 12.88 16.84
N HIS A 5 -4.66 12.73 15.57
CA HIS A 5 -4.40 11.53 14.78
C HIS A 5 -3.06 11.56 14.03
N ARG A 6 -2.29 12.64 14.16
CA ARG A 6 -1.05 12.85 13.42
C ARG A 6 0.06 13.27 14.37
N LEU A 7 1.10 12.46 14.43
CA LEU A 7 2.39 12.77 15.05
C LEU A 7 3.40 12.96 13.92
N GLU A 8 4.03 14.12 13.84
CA GLU A 8 5.07 14.40 12.85
C GLU A 8 6.43 14.26 13.53
N VAL A 9 7.21 13.26 13.11
CA VAL A 9 8.53 12.92 13.69
C VAL A 9 9.69 13.12 12.70
N ILE A 10 9.39 13.37 11.43
CA ILE A 10 10.36 13.59 10.34
C ILE A 10 9.90 14.74 9.43
N GLY A 11 10.85 15.35 8.72
CA GLY A 11 10.60 16.51 7.85
C GLY A 11 10.04 16.14 6.47
N PRO A 12 9.48 17.12 5.72
CA PRO A 12 9.00 16.93 4.35
C PRO A 12 10.00 16.22 3.42
N GLU A 13 11.28 16.58 3.52
CA GLU A 13 12.38 16.02 2.74
C GLU A 13 12.67 14.54 3.04
N ASP A 14 12.40 14.10 4.27
CA ASP A 14 12.58 12.70 4.65
C ASP A 14 11.58 11.79 3.95
N TYR A 15 10.34 12.26 3.72
CA TYR A 15 9.33 11.51 2.98
C TYR A 15 9.78 11.23 1.55
N GLU A 16 10.29 12.25 0.84
CA GLU A 16 10.82 12.09 -0.51
C GLU A 16 12.04 11.16 -0.53
N ARG A 17 12.93 11.26 0.46
CA ARG A 17 14.08 10.36 0.57
C ARG A 17 13.64 8.91 0.77
N ILE A 18 12.69 8.65 1.66
CA ILE A 18 12.14 7.31 1.92
C ILE A 18 11.41 6.77 0.70
N HIS A 19 10.62 7.60 0.02
CA HIS A 19 9.92 7.23 -1.21
C HIS A 19 10.90 6.77 -2.28
N ASN A 20 11.92 7.59 -2.57
CA ASN A 20 12.93 7.28 -3.57
C ASN A 20 13.77 6.04 -3.22
N ALA A 21 14.14 5.87 -1.94
CA ALA A 21 14.84 4.66 -1.49
C ALA A 21 13.97 3.41 -1.65
N SER A 22 12.68 3.49 -1.34
CA SER A 22 11.73 2.39 -1.51
C SER A 22 11.56 2.01 -2.98
N LEU A 23 11.42 3.00 -3.87
CA LEU A 23 11.36 2.78 -5.31
C LEU A 23 12.62 2.09 -5.86
N LYS A 24 13.80 2.48 -5.36
CA LYS A 24 15.06 1.84 -5.73
C LYS A 24 15.07 0.35 -5.36
N ILE A 25 14.63 0.00 -4.15
CA ILE A 25 14.51 -1.41 -3.71
C ILE A 25 13.55 -2.17 -4.65
N LEU A 26 12.37 -1.62 -4.93
CA LEU A 26 11.39 -2.27 -5.81
C LEU A 26 11.92 -2.48 -7.24
N GLN A 27 12.75 -1.55 -7.73
CA GLN A 27 13.29 -1.60 -9.09
C GLN A 27 14.52 -2.51 -9.21
N GLU A 28 15.44 -2.45 -8.25
CA GLU A 28 16.75 -3.12 -8.32
C GLU A 28 16.76 -4.48 -7.59
N THR A 29 16.08 -4.57 -6.45
CA THR A 29 16.01 -5.80 -5.63
C THR A 29 14.79 -6.63 -5.99
N GLY A 30 13.63 -5.99 -6.17
CA GLY A 30 12.36 -6.65 -6.45
C GLY A 30 11.70 -7.30 -5.24
N ILE A 31 10.58 -7.98 -5.48
CA ILE A 31 9.77 -8.70 -4.48
C ILE A 31 9.53 -10.13 -4.95
N VAL A 32 9.74 -11.11 -4.07
CA VAL A 32 9.35 -12.50 -4.33
C VAL A 32 7.84 -12.65 -4.15
N ILE A 33 7.15 -13.14 -5.18
CA ILE A 33 5.71 -13.41 -5.18
C ILE A 33 5.50 -14.90 -5.43
N GLN A 34 5.13 -15.63 -4.39
CA GLN A 34 4.90 -17.08 -4.40
C GLN A 34 3.48 -17.43 -4.87
N SER A 35 3.07 -16.89 -6.01
CA SER A 35 1.77 -17.17 -6.63
C SER A 35 1.87 -16.96 -8.14
N GLU A 36 1.71 -18.03 -8.90
CA GLU A 36 1.82 -17.98 -10.36
C GLU A 36 0.76 -17.06 -10.99
N GLU A 37 -0.44 -17.00 -10.41
CA GLU A 37 -1.49 -16.07 -10.84
C GLU A 37 -1.05 -14.61 -10.69
N ALA A 38 -0.47 -14.25 -9.54
CA ALA A 38 0.02 -12.89 -9.31
C ALA A 38 1.23 -12.56 -10.18
N LEU A 39 2.13 -13.52 -10.42
CA LEU A 39 3.24 -13.37 -11.36
C LEU A 39 2.72 -13.12 -12.78
N ALA A 40 1.70 -13.85 -13.23
CA ALA A 40 1.08 -13.66 -14.53
C ALA A 40 0.47 -12.26 -14.69
N VAL A 41 -0.21 -11.75 -13.67
CA VAL A 41 -0.73 -10.36 -13.67
C VAL A 41 0.41 -9.35 -13.82
N CYS A 42 1.51 -9.54 -13.08
CA CYS A 42 2.67 -8.65 -13.15
C CYS A 42 3.32 -8.67 -14.54
N ARG A 43 3.53 -9.86 -15.13
CA ARG A 43 4.05 -10.01 -16.50
C ARG A 43 3.14 -9.35 -17.53
N HIS A 44 1.83 -9.57 -17.43
CA HIS A 44 0.84 -8.95 -18.33
C HIS A 44 0.85 -7.42 -18.24
N LYS A 45 1.13 -6.85 -17.06
CA LYS A 45 1.29 -5.41 -16.85
C LYS A 45 2.70 -4.89 -17.19
N GLY A 46 3.56 -5.74 -17.75
CA GLY A 46 4.89 -5.37 -18.25
C GLY A 46 5.99 -5.32 -17.18
N ALA A 47 5.73 -5.79 -15.96
CA ALA A 47 6.77 -5.90 -14.95
C ALA A 47 7.81 -6.96 -15.35
N LYS A 48 9.08 -6.70 -15.04
CA LYS A 48 10.13 -7.70 -15.23
C LYS A 48 9.97 -8.78 -14.16
N VAL A 49 9.96 -10.05 -14.57
CA VAL A 49 9.86 -11.19 -13.66
C VAL A 49 11.02 -12.15 -13.93
N SER A 50 11.74 -12.54 -12.87
CA SER A 50 12.85 -13.50 -12.90
C SER A 50 12.60 -14.59 -11.87
N GLY A 51 12.20 -15.78 -12.31
CA GLY A 51 11.67 -16.80 -11.42
C GLY A 51 10.40 -16.29 -10.72
N GLU A 52 10.42 -16.24 -9.40
CA GLU A 52 9.35 -15.69 -8.56
C GLU A 52 9.57 -14.22 -8.15
N THR A 53 10.69 -13.61 -8.56
CA THR A 53 11.00 -12.21 -8.20
C THR A 53 10.47 -11.25 -9.27
N VAL A 54 9.65 -10.29 -8.84
CA VAL A 54 9.09 -9.21 -9.67
C VAL A 54 9.79 -7.89 -9.36
N TYR A 55 10.15 -7.15 -10.41
CA TYR A 55 10.79 -5.84 -10.31
C TYR A 55 9.84 -4.76 -10.83
N PHE A 56 9.63 -3.72 -10.04
CA PHE A 56 8.71 -2.63 -10.36
C PHE A 56 9.46 -1.32 -10.62
N THR A 57 9.17 -0.68 -11.74
CA THR A 57 9.73 0.65 -12.03
C THR A 57 9.01 1.73 -11.21
N PRO A 58 9.67 2.88 -10.94
CA PRO A 58 9.02 4.06 -10.37
C PRO A 58 7.70 4.43 -11.03
N LYS A 59 7.66 4.37 -12.38
CA LYS A 59 6.46 4.67 -13.15
C LYS A 59 5.31 3.72 -12.84
N MET A 60 5.58 2.41 -12.78
CA MET A 60 4.55 1.41 -12.46
C MET A 60 3.95 1.64 -11.07
N VAL A 61 4.79 1.92 -10.07
CA VAL A 61 4.35 2.20 -8.71
C VAL A 61 3.50 3.47 -8.67
N ASN A 62 4.00 4.56 -9.25
CA ASN A 62 3.30 5.85 -9.25
C ASN A 62 1.98 5.82 -10.05
N ASP A 63 1.92 5.07 -11.15
CA ASP A 63 0.68 4.91 -11.89
C ASP A 63 -0.33 4.02 -11.16
N ALA A 64 0.13 3.00 -10.43
CA ALA A 64 -0.74 2.19 -9.58
C ALA A 64 -1.32 2.99 -8.40
N LEU A 65 -0.51 3.83 -7.74
CA LEU A 65 -0.96 4.67 -6.63
C LEU A 65 -2.07 5.66 -7.03
N LYS A 66 -2.07 6.16 -8.26
CA LYS A 66 -3.14 7.04 -8.77
C LYS A 66 -4.51 6.36 -8.86
N LEU A 67 -4.54 5.02 -8.87
CA LEU A 67 -5.79 4.25 -8.89
C LEU A 67 -6.37 4.04 -7.47
N CYS A 68 -5.57 4.30 -6.43
CA CYS A 68 -6.01 4.18 -5.05
C CYS A 68 -6.98 5.31 -4.67
N LYS A 69 -8.00 4.97 -3.89
CA LYS A 69 -8.90 5.96 -3.29
C LYS A 69 -8.37 6.35 -1.92
N ASP A 70 -8.28 7.65 -1.65
CA ASP A 70 -7.87 8.16 -0.33
C ASP A 70 -8.82 7.76 0.79
N LYS A 71 -10.12 7.65 0.46
CA LYS A 71 -11.19 7.24 1.40
C LYS A 71 -12.20 6.34 0.72
N TYR A 72 -12.76 5.40 1.50
CA TYR A 72 -13.88 4.56 1.05
C TYR A 72 -14.78 4.14 2.22
N LYS A 73 -16.06 3.89 1.93
CA LYS A 73 -17.02 3.36 2.91
C LYS A 73 -16.81 1.87 3.06
N TRP A 74 -16.47 1.45 4.28
CA TRP A 74 -16.54 0.05 4.66
C TRP A 74 -17.93 -0.23 5.22
N GLN A 75 -18.73 -0.89 4.39
CA GLN A 75 -20.13 -1.15 4.64
C GLN A 75 -20.33 -2.24 5.69
N ALA A 76 -21.06 -1.93 6.76
CA ALA A 76 -21.54 -2.91 7.72
C ALA A 76 -22.91 -3.47 7.31
N ARG A 77 -23.28 -4.63 7.88
CA ARG A 77 -24.62 -5.23 7.70
C ARG A 77 -25.73 -4.29 8.18
N ASN A 78 -25.55 -3.69 9.36
CA ASN A 78 -26.37 -2.57 9.83
C ASN A 78 -25.64 -1.28 9.44
N ASP A 79 -26.23 -0.46 8.56
CA ASP A 79 -25.54 0.70 8.01
C ASP A 79 -25.14 1.74 9.06
N ALA A 80 -25.82 1.77 10.20
CA ALA A 80 -25.46 2.62 11.34
C ALA A 80 -24.07 2.31 11.93
N HIS A 81 -23.47 1.17 11.58
CA HIS A 81 -22.13 0.76 12.00
C HIS A 81 -21.10 0.78 10.86
N SER A 82 -21.45 1.30 9.69
CA SER A 82 -20.50 1.50 8.59
C SER A 82 -19.47 2.57 8.97
N VAL A 83 -18.24 2.44 8.47
CA VAL A 83 -17.14 3.39 8.76
C VAL A 83 -16.49 3.89 7.47
N ILE A 84 -15.88 5.07 7.51
CA ILE A 84 -15.06 5.58 6.41
C ILE A 84 -13.59 5.25 6.70
N VAL A 85 -13.00 4.38 5.89
CA VAL A 85 -11.56 4.09 5.95
C VAL A 85 -10.81 5.26 5.33
N GLY A 86 -9.71 5.66 5.97
CA GLY A 86 -8.95 6.87 5.61
C GLY A 86 -9.44 8.14 6.31
N ASP A 87 -10.41 8.05 7.22
CA ASP A 87 -10.93 9.18 8.01
C ASP A 87 -10.65 9.00 9.51
N GLY A 88 -9.45 9.37 9.94
CA GLY A 88 -9.03 9.24 11.34
C GLY A 88 -8.70 7.80 11.74
N PHE A 89 -8.91 7.47 13.02
CA PHE A 89 -8.59 6.15 13.57
C PHE A 89 -9.70 5.15 13.30
N LEU A 90 -9.31 3.94 12.90
CA LEU A 90 -10.20 2.79 12.75
C LEU A 90 -9.80 1.73 13.78
N VAL A 91 -10.69 1.45 14.74
CA VAL A 91 -10.41 0.57 15.89
C VAL A 91 -10.94 -0.82 15.61
N GLN A 92 -10.08 -1.84 15.73
CA GLN A 92 -10.43 -3.24 15.53
C GLN A 92 -9.76 -4.13 16.57
N PRO A 93 -10.35 -5.29 16.89
CA PRO A 93 -9.64 -6.36 17.57
C PRO A 93 -8.41 -6.79 16.77
N ASN A 94 -7.43 -7.36 17.45
CA ASN A 94 -6.30 -8.00 16.80
C ASN A 94 -6.76 -9.19 15.94
N ALA A 95 -6.07 -9.43 14.83
CA ALA A 95 -6.25 -10.62 14.00
C ALA A 95 -5.18 -11.67 14.35
N GLY A 96 -5.60 -12.84 14.85
CA GLY A 96 -4.73 -13.88 15.40
C GLY A 96 -4.75 -13.90 16.94
N PRO A 97 -4.22 -14.95 17.60
CA PRO A 97 -4.19 -15.02 19.06
C PRO A 97 -3.23 -13.99 19.68
N VAL A 98 -3.64 -13.41 20.81
CA VAL A 98 -2.82 -12.63 21.75
C VAL A 98 -2.74 -13.37 23.08
#